data_AF-A0A084AQF9-F1
#
_entry.id   AF-A0A084AQF9-F1
#
_cell.length_a   1.000
_cell.length_b   1.000
_cell.length_c   1.000
_cell.angle_alpha   90.00
_cell.angle_beta   90.00
_cell.angle_gamma   90.00
#
_symmetry.space_group_name_H-M   'P 1'
#
loop_
_entity.id
_entity.type
_entity.pdbx_description
1 polymer ?
#
loop_
_entity_poly.entity_id
_entity_poly.type
_entity_poly.pdbx_seq_one_letter_code
_entity_poly.pdbx_strand_id
1 'polypeptide(L)'
;MKGPTVAAAFAALAGSAAAHGHRHGHEIFAQKRAETVEVCLPGCTTIYNVITGEPTLVQPAPTPSSSSSSPSSTVVTTIAVPTTSEAPVLPTPNPVTCPTPGTYTVPATTITVSETTTVCVGTSTHLPPGTHTYGGVTTIVETATTVTAPVATVITSGTVVTSTIVNTEYVCPTPGTYTIGPITTTVTEDTDVEYPVPTSYEPGTYTAPEQVITVTETNYVTYCPYTSSGLAAPEPTVPPPAPAPAPTSAPVAAPSPEPAAPSPQEAEESEETAVPSPSPSSGGTTLRGDTDHFGITYTPFEPSNGDCKSREAVEADIKTLADDGFSIIRVYSTDCNTLEYVGPAAKKHGIDLIVGVFVKNSGCSYDTPEIREQVDALAAWAEWDMVKLFVVGNEAIMNGFCSAEQLRQLIVSVKSKCSGYTGPYTIAETLNIWQQPDVPAAICDVIDITGANIHPYFNSEVVPETAGEFVAGQLDILREICSGKDVINLESGWPTEGLCNGSACPGQQEQAAAIRSIRKSCGDKTVFFSLDNDMWKEPGACLCEQSWGARANFAS
;
A
#
# COMPACT_ATOMS: atom_id res chain seq x y z
N MET A 1 -46.80 -34.07 -45.57
CA MET A 1 -46.75 -35.16 -44.57
C MET A 1 -45.28 -35.49 -44.30
N LYS A 2 -44.90 -35.44 -43.02
CA LYS A 2 -43.79 -36.13 -42.33
C LYS A 2 -42.35 -36.00 -42.88
N GLY A 3 -41.50 -35.34 -42.07
CA GLY A 3 -40.05 -35.54 -41.99
C GLY A 3 -39.62 -35.33 -40.53
N PRO A 4 -38.82 -36.24 -39.92
CA PRO A 4 -38.73 -36.35 -38.46
C PRO A 4 -37.60 -35.54 -37.82
N THR A 5 -37.86 -35.11 -36.59
CA THR A 5 -36.96 -34.55 -35.59
C THR A 5 -36.19 -35.64 -34.83
N VAL A 6 -34.87 -35.53 -34.72
CA VAL A 6 -34.01 -36.14 -33.67
C VAL A 6 -32.79 -35.21 -33.51
N ALA A 7 -32.80 -34.30 -32.54
CA ALA A 7 -32.24 -34.42 -31.18
C ALA A 7 -30.81 -33.87 -31.09
N ALA A 8 -30.72 -32.62 -30.63
CA ALA A 8 -29.51 -31.99 -30.13
C ALA A 8 -29.46 -32.19 -28.61
N ALA A 9 -28.42 -32.86 -28.13
CA ALA A 9 -27.97 -32.82 -26.74
C ALA A 9 -26.52 -33.27 -26.74
N PHE A 10 -25.59 -32.33 -26.46
CA PHE A 10 -24.32 -32.53 -25.76
C PHE A 10 -23.43 -31.30 -25.98
N ALA A 11 -23.48 -30.35 -25.04
CA ALA A 11 -22.38 -29.43 -24.70
C ALA A 11 -22.80 -28.59 -23.49
N ALA A 12 -22.95 -29.22 -22.32
CA ALA A 12 -23.05 -28.53 -21.05
C ALA A 12 -22.18 -29.30 -20.06
N LEU A 13 -20.90 -28.90 -19.97
CA LEU A 13 -19.94 -29.25 -18.91
C LEU A 13 -18.57 -28.65 -19.27
N ALA A 14 -18.46 -27.31 -19.23
CA ALA A 14 -17.17 -26.61 -19.26
C ALA A 14 -17.20 -25.23 -18.57
N GLY A 15 -18.23 -24.94 -17.75
CA GLY A 15 -18.45 -23.60 -17.18
C GLY A 15 -18.04 -23.39 -15.72
N SER A 16 -17.53 -24.42 -15.03
CA SER A 16 -17.37 -24.37 -13.57
C SER A 16 -15.92 -24.30 -13.07
N ALA A 17 -14.93 -24.17 -13.96
CA ALA A 17 -13.51 -24.08 -13.59
C ALA A 17 -12.89 -22.67 -13.78
N ALA A 18 -13.51 -21.79 -14.58
CA ALA A 18 -12.98 -20.45 -14.84
C ALA A 18 -13.31 -19.43 -13.73
N ALA A 19 -14.40 -19.64 -12.97
CA ALA A 19 -14.84 -18.69 -11.93
C ALA A 19 -13.89 -18.58 -10.71
N HIS A 20 -12.95 -19.52 -10.52
CA HIS A 20 -11.99 -19.46 -9.41
C HIS A 20 -10.75 -18.59 -9.70
N GLY A 21 -10.46 -18.28 -10.97
CA GLY A 21 -9.29 -17.48 -11.35
C GLY A 21 -9.46 -15.96 -11.19
N HIS A 22 -10.71 -15.47 -11.21
CA HIS A 22 -11.01 -14.03 -11.17
C HIS A 22 -11.13 -13.46 -9.75
N ARG A 23 -11.20 -14.32 -8.72
CA ARG A 23 -11.37 -13.94 -7.31
C ARG A 23 -10.15 -13.22 -6.72
N HIS A 24 -8.95 -13.53 -7.21
CA HIS A 24 -7.69 -13.01 -6.66
C HIS A 24 -7.31 -11.61 -7.14
N GLY A 25 -8.00 -11.07 -8.16
CA GLY A 25 -7.68 -9.74 -8.67
C GLY A 25 -7.98 -8.60 -7.70
N HIS A 26 -8.91 -8.84 -6.78
CA HIS A 26 -9.40 -7.86 -5.82
C HIS A 26 -8.83 -8.05 -4.40
N GLU A 27 -8.47 -9.28 -4.00
CA GLU A 27 -7.70 -9.55 -2.77
C GLU A 27 -6.33 -8.83 -2.79
N ILE A 28 -5.76 -8.60 -3.97
CA ILE A 28 -4.43 -7.98 -4.14
C ILE A 28 -4.46 -6.45 -3.90
N PHE A 29 -5.61 -5.79 -4.03
CA PHE A 29 -5.73 -4.36 -3.65
C PHE A 29 -5.45 -4.16 -2.16
N ALA A 30 -5.76 -5.17 -1.35
CA ALA A 30 -5.59 -5.12 0.09
C ALA A 30 -4.14 -5.33 0.54
N GLN A 31 -3.44 -6.27 -0.09
CA GLN A 31 -2.06 -6.60 0.30
C GLN A 31 -1.08 -5.47 0.01
N LYS A 32 -1.35 -4.60 -0.99
CA LYS A 32 -0.46 -3.48 -1.34
C LYS A 32 -0.98 -2.07 -1.02
N ARG A 33 -2.29 -1.85 -0.82
CA ARG A 33 -2.74 -0.66 -0.04
C ARG A 33 -2.24 -0.70 1.40
N ALA A 34 -1.85 -1.87 1.92
CA ALA A 34 -1.13 -1.97 3.18
C ALA A 34 0.35 -1.51 3.09
N GLU A 35 0.94 -1.47 1.89
CA GLU A 35 2.37 -1.18 1.68
C GLU A 35 2.64 0.23 1.10
N THR A 36 1.64 0.88 0.47
CA THR A 36 1.75 2.28 0.02
C THR A 36 0.70 3.18 0.67
N VAL A 37 1.21 4.02 1.58
CA VAL A 37 0.59 5.18 2.25
C VAL A 37 -0.39 4.86 3.38
N GLU A 38 0.16 4.56 4.56
CA GLU A 38 0.21 5.45 5.74
C GLU A 38 -0.77 6.65 5.79
N VAL A 39 -2.03 6.43 5.46
CA VAL A 39 -3.10 7.33 5.80
C VAL A 39 -3.90 6.67 6.90
N CYS A 40 -3.72 7.16 8.11
CA CYS A 40 -4.68 7.22 9.22
C CYS A 40 -4.02 7.76 10.51
N LEU A 41 -2.74 8.19 10.49
CA LEU A 41 -2.02 9.20 11.32
C LEU A 41 -0.55 9.30 10.81
N PRO A 42 0.19 10.44 10.94
CA PRO A 42 1.38 10.69 10.13
C PRO A 42 2.58 9.86 10.59
N GLY A 43 3.24 9.20 9.66
CA GLY A 43 4.56 8.60 9.86
C GLY A 43 5.38 8.65 8.58
N CYS A 44 6.67 8.30 8.70
CA CYS A 44 7.61 8.28 7.60
C CYS A 44 7.60 6.89 6.97
N THR A 45 7.25 6.80 5.68
CA THR A 45 7.10 5.50 5.01
C THR A 45 8.45 4.82 4.75
N THR A 46 8.62 3.61 5.29
CA THR A 46 9.72 2.68 5.01
C THR A 46 9.12 1.41 4.38
N ILE A 47 9.59 1.01 3.20
CA ILE A 47 9.15 -0.21 2.50
C ILE A 47 10.00 -1.39 2.96
N TYR A 48 9.39 -2.50 3.36
CA TYR A 48 10.08 -3.76 3.71
C TYR A 48 9.43 -4.95 3.00
N ASN A 49 10.19 -6.04 2.77
CA ASN A 49 9.67 -7.33 2.29
C ASN A 49 9.93 -8.40 3.37
N VAL A 50 8.91 -9.14 3.78
CA VAL A 50 9.02 -10.22 4.79
C VAL A 50 9.08 -11.57 4.09
N ILE A 51 10.07 -12.40 4.44
CA ILE A 51 10.11 -13.82 4.09
C ILE A 51 9.94 -14.62 5.39
N THR A 52 8.80 -15.29 5.57
CA THR A 52 8.52 -16.12 6.76
C THR A 52 8.95 -17.58 6.57
N GLY A 53 9.67 -18.13 7.56
CA GLY A 53 9.88 -19.57 7.76
C GLY A 53 8.88 -20.18 8.77
N GLU A 54 8.87 -21.50 8.92
CA GLU A 54 7.87 -22.22 9.73
C GLU A 54 7.89 -21.86 11.24
N PRO A 55 6.72 -21.76 11.90
CA PRO A 55 6.61 -21.36 13.30
C PRO A 55 7.03 -22.47 14.27
N THR A 56 7.81 -22.12 15.30
CA THR A 56 8.12 -23.01 16.45
C THR A 56 7.27 -22.59 17.66
N LEU A 57 6.50 -23.53 18.21
CA LEU A 57 5.62 -23.32 19.37
C LEU A 57 6.40 -23.36 20.68
N VAL A 58 6.29 -22.31 21.51
CA VAL A 58 6.76 -22.29 22.90
C VAL A 58 5.55 -22.09 23.82
N GLN A 59 5.34 -23.02 24.75
CA GLN A 59 4.25 -22.97 25.75
C GLN A 59 4.67 -22.10 26.95
N PRO A 60 3.83 -21.15 27.43
CA PRO A 60 4.13 -20.42 28.66
C PRO A 60 3.87 -21.25 29.93
N ALA A 61 4.70 -21.04 30.95
CA ALA A 61 4.56 -21.62 32.28
C ALA A 61 3.40 -20.97 33.08
N PRO A 62 2.73 -21.71 34.00
CA PRO A 62 1.56 -21.22 34.72
C PRO A 62 1.90 -20.21 35.83
N THR A 63 1.05 -19.20 35.99
CA THR A 63 1.08 -18.23 37.10
C THR A 63 0.66 -18.89 38.42
N PRO A 64 1.38 -18.69 39.55
CA PRO A 64 1.00 -19.31 40.81
C PRO A 64 -0.09 -18.51 41.53
N SER A 65 -1.19 -19.19 41.87
CA SER A 65 -2.12 -18.79 42.92
C SER A 65 -1.65 -19.29 44.28
N SER A 66 -1.93 -18.51 45.32
CA SER A 66 -1.64 -18.76 46.74
C SER A 66 -2.28 -20.05 47.29
N SER A 67 -1.54 -20.87 48.05
CA SER A 67 -1.80 -21.27 49.45
C SER A 67 -1.18 -22.63 49.89
N SER A 68 -0.56 -22.59 51.07
CA SER A 68 -0.54 -23.58 52.17
C SER A 68 -0.17 -25.08 51.99
N SER A 69 0.81 -25.47 52.82
CA SER A 69 1.01 -26.73 53.59
C SER A 69 1.72 -27.97 53.00
N SER A 70 2.76 -28.39 53.75
CA SER A 70 3.58 -29.63 53.71
C SER A 70 2.89 -30.85 54.35
N PRO A 71 3.50 -32.06 54.44
CA PRO A 71 4.54 -32.71 53.62
C PRO A 71 4.25 -34.22 53.30
N SER A 72 5.15 -34.88 52.53
CA SER A 72 5.74 -36.23 52.81
C SER A 72 5.80 -37.25 51.65
N SER A 73 7.04 -37.61 51.32
CA SER A 73 7.65 -38.95 51.11
C SER A 73 7.37 -39.87 49.89
N THR A 74 8.50 -40.27 49.28
CA THR A 74 8.93 -41.61 48.77
C THR A 74 8.98 -41.85 47.24
N VAL A 75 10.09 -42.49 46.86
CA VAL A 75 10.76 -42.66 45.55
C VAL A 75 10.48 -44.04 44.94
N VAL A 76 10.32 -44.17 43.60
CA VAL A 76 10.63 -45.33 42.70
C VAL A 76 10.63 -44.80 41.22
N THR A 77 11.72 -44.72 40.43
CA THR A 77 12.48 -45.70 39.59
C THR A 77 12.08 -45.75 38.08
N THR A 78 13.04 -45.30 37.23
CA THR A 78 13.53 -45.74 35.88
C THR A 78 12.84 -45.46 34.50
N ILE A 79 13.61 -44.76 33.63
CA ILE A 79 14.19 -45.09 32.27
C ILE A 79 13.20 -45.52 31.14
N ALA A 80 13.16 -45.04 29.87
CA ALA A 80 14.08 -44.32 28.94
C ALA A 80 13.35 -43.73 27.69
N VAL A 81 13.87 -42.60 27.16
CA VAL A 81 14.30 -42.23 25.76
C VAL A 81 13.26 -42.37 24.59
N PRO A 82 13.08 -41.40 23.63
CA PRO A 82 14.14 -40.72 22.86
C PRO A 82 14.03 -39.20 22.54
N THR A 83 15.22 -38.66 22.25
CA THR A 83 15.61 -37.47 21.46
C THR A 83 14.54 -36.48 21.01
N THR A 84 14.78 -35.21 21.33
CA THR A 84 14.34 -34.08 20.48
C THR A 84 15.43 -33.01 20.53
N SER A 85 15.78 -32.50 19.36
CA SER A 85 16.82 -31.50 19.09
C SER A 85 16.79 -30.34 20.09
N GLU A 86 17.82 -30.24 20.93
CA GLU A 86 17.98 -29.17 21.92
C GLU A 86 18.44 -27.89 21.20
N ALA A 87 17.75 -26.78 21.41
CA ALA A 87 18.21 -25.47 20.90
C ALA A 87 19.58 -25.13 21.52
N PRO A 88 20.50 -24.49 20.78
CA PRO A 88 21.82 -24.18 21.32
C PRO A 88 21.69 -23.25 22.54
N VAL A 89 22.24 -23.68 23.68
CA VAL A 89 22.31 -22.86 24.90
C VAL A 89 23.31 -21.73 24.64
N LEU A 90 22.85 -20.49 24.67
CA LEU A 90 23.67 -19.31 24.40
C LEU A 90 24.14 -18.64 25.70
N PRO A 91 25.27 -17.91 25.69
CA PRO A 91 25.84 -17.27 26.87
C PRO A 91 25.10 -15.97 27.22
N THR A 92 23.79 -16.09 27.47
CA THR A 92 22.94 -14.99 27.93
C THR A 92 23.06 -14.88 29.46
N PRO A 93 23.31 -13.69 30.04
CA PRO A 93 23.42 -13.53 31.49
C PRO A 93 22.09 -13.88 32.17
N ASN A 94 21.99 -15.06 32.78
CA ASN A 94 20.81 -15.43 33.55
C ASN A 94 20.84 -14.76 34.95
N PRO A 95 19.75 -14.09 35.37
CA PRO A 95 19.69 -13.46 36.68
C PRO A 95 19.67 -14.51 37.80
N VAL A 96 20.58 -14.40 38.77
CA VAL A 96 20.52 -15.18 40.01
C VAL A 96 19.85 -14.32 41.08
N THR A 97 18.67 -14.74 41.52
CA THR A 97 17.91 -14.02 42.56
C THR A 97 18.27 -14.55 43.94
N CYS A 98 18.73 -13.67 44.82
CA CYS A 98 19.04 -13.94 46.21
C CYS A 98 17.88 -13.42 47.09
N PRO A 99 16.91 -14.28 47.47
CA PRO A 99 15.70 -13.83 48.15
C PRO A 99 15.95 -13.29 49.57
N THR A 100 17.08 -13.66 50.19
CA THR A 100 17.43 -13.26 51.57
C THR A 100 18.90 -12.86 51.71
N PRO A 101 19.27 -12.00 52.67
CA PRO A 101 20.67 -11.69 52.94
C PRO A 101 21.47 -12.95 53.32
N GLY A 102 22.65 -13.14 52.71
CA GLY A 102 23.47 -14.34 52.89
C GLY A 102 24.61 -14.43 51.86
N THR A 103 25.45 -15.45 52.00
CA THR A 103 26.51 -15.74 51.02
C THR A 103 26.01 -16.76 50.02
N TYR A 104 26.09 -16.44 48.73
CA TYR A 104 25.64 -17.26 47.62
C TYR A 104 26.84 -17.62 46.73
N THR A 105 26.95 -18.89 46.33
CA THR A 105 27.97 -19.35 45.38
C THR A 105 27.30 -19.63 44.05
N VAL A 106 27.75 -18.93 43.01
CA VAL A 106 27.34 -19.17 41.62
C VAL A 106 28.40 -20.06 40.96
N PRO A 107 28.05 -21.27 40.48
CA PRO A 107 29.02 -22.23 39.94
C PRO A 107 29.59 -21.77 38.60
N ALA A 108 30.84 -22.18 38.31
CA ALA A 108 31.46 -21.91 37.01
C ALA A 108 30.69 -22.60 35.87
N THR A 109 30.44 -21.87 34.79
CA THR A 109 29.71 -22.36 33.62
C THR A 109 30.49 -22.06 32.34
N THR A 110 30.67 -23.07 31.49
CA THR A 110 31.33 -22.93 30.19
C THR A 110 30.35 -23.30 29.07
N ILE A 111 30.20 -22.41 28.09
CA ILE A 111 29.35 -22.57 26.91
C ILE A 111 30.22 -22.45 25.67
N THR A 112 30.09 -23.38 24.73
CA THR A 112 30.78 -23.33 23.44
C THR A 112 29.78 -22.98 22.35
N VAL A 113 30.02 -21.87 21.67
CA VAL A 113 29.27 -21.44 20.48
C VAL A 113 30.08 -21.87 19.27
N SER A 114 29.54 -22.76 18.43
CA SER A 114 30.24 -23.29 17.27
C SER A 114 30.12 -22.42 16.02
N GLU A 115 29.04 -21.64 15.91
CA GLU A 115 28.71 -20.79 14.76
C GLU A 115 28.13 -19.47 15.23
N THR A 116 28.34 -18.39 14.47
CA THR A 116 27.83 -17.06 14.82
C THR A 116 26.32 -17.10 14.99
N THR A 117 25.84 -16.84 16.20
CA THR A 117 24.41 -16.93 16.53
C THR A 117 23.92 -15.58 17.05
N THR A 118 22.89 -15.01 16.43
CA THR A 118 22.26 -13.76 16.90
C THR A 118 20.93 -14.09 17.59
N VAL A 119 20.69 -13.50 18.77
CA VAL A 119 19.42 -13.66 19.52
C VAL A 119 18.90 -12.34 20.09
N CYS A 120 17.61 -12.33 20.39
CA CYS A 120 16.96 -11.22 21.09
C CYS A 120 17.37 -11.23 22.56
N VAL A 121 17.93 -10.13 23.05
CA VAL A 121 18.22 -9.91 24.47
C VAL A 121 17.40 -8.71 24.95
N GLY A 122 16.67 -8.84 26.06
CA GLY A 122 15.91 -7.73 26.64
C GLY A 122 16.84 -6.66 27.23
N THR A 123 16.55 -5.40 26.94
CA THR A 123 17.20 -4.23 27.55
C THR A 123 16.13 -3.23 27.97
N SER A 124 16.45 -2.30 28.87
CA SER A 124 15.53 -1.24 29.29
C SER A 124 16.13 0.15 29.09
N THR A 125 15.26 1.14 28.87
CA THR A 125 15.63 2.57 28.85
C THR A 125 14.58 3.38 29.60
N HIS A 126 15.03 4.44 30.27
CA HIS A 126 14.16 5.37 30.97
C HIS A 126 13.70 6.49 30.03
N LEU A 127 12.39 6.76 29.96
CA LEU A 127 11.80 7.76 29.10
C LEU A 127 10.99 8.79 29.91
N PRO A 128 11.36 10.09 29.87
CA PRO A 128 10.54 11.14 30.47
C PRO A 128 9.29 11.46 29.63
N PRO A 129 8.31 12.24 30.11
CA PRO A 129 7.12 12.61 29.34
C PRO A 129 7.47 13.20 27.98
N GLY A 130 6.92 12.64 26.90
CA GLY A 130 7.19 13.05 25.52
C GLY A 130 7.29 11.88 24.55
N THR A 131 7.59 12.19 23.30
CA THR A 131 7.85 11.20 22.24
C THR A 131 9.35 10.92 22.17
N HIS A 132 9.72 9.65 22.29
CA HIS A 132 11.11 9.20 22.26
C HIS A 132 11.31 8.08 21.25
N THR A 133 12.47 8.06 20.63
CA THR A 133 12.91 7.01 19.72
C THR A 133 14.09 6.28 20.34
N TYR A 134 13.99 4.96 20.49
CA TYR A 134 14.99 4.10 21.12
C TYR A 134 15.04 2.72 20.44
N GLY A 135 16.10 1.95 20.70
CA GLY A 135 16.31 0.66 20.03
C GLY A 135 16.73 0.78 18.55
N GLY A 136 16.58 -0.31 17.80
CA GLY A 136 17.07 -0.43 16.43
C GLY A 136 18.57 -0.74 16.33
N VAL A 137 19.04 -0.96 15.11
CA VAL A 137 20.46 -1.22 14.80
C VAL A 137 21.04 -0.02 14.08
N THR A 138 22.05 0.61 14.68
CA THR A 138 22.74 1.74 14.05
C THR A 138 23.82 1.26 13.11
N THR A 139 23.81 1.77 11.88
CA THR A 139 24.83 1.52 10.84
C THR A 139 25.32 2.84 10.25
N ILE A 140 26.56 2.86 9.78
CA ILE A 140 27.16 4.01 9.11
C ILE A 140 27.36 3.64 7.65
N VAL A 141 26.85 4.49 6.78
CA VAL A 141 26.91 4.30 5.33
C VAL A 141 27.74 5.43 4.71
N GLU A 142 28.74 5.07 3.93
CA GLU A 142 29.66 6.03 3.30
C GLU A 142 29.23 6.46 1.89
N THR A 143 28.40 5.66 1.21
CA THR A 143 27.85 5.91 -0.13
C THR A 143 26.45 5.32 -0.25
N ALA A 144 25.62 5.85 -1.13
CA ALA A 144 24.25 5.37 -1.30
C ALA A 144 24.20 3.85 -1.53
N THR A 145 23.56 3.11 -0.62
CA THR A 145 23.55 1.64 -0.62
C THR A 145 22.35 1.10 0.15
N THR A 146 22.03 -0.18 -0.06
CA THR A 146 21.05 -0.90 0.76
C THR A 146 21.80 -1.70 1.82
N VAL A 147 21.41 -1.56 3.09
CA VAL A 147 22.00 -2.30 4.22
C VAL A 147 20.97 -3.28 4.77
N THR A 148 21.38 -4.53 4.96
CA THR A 148 20.58 -5.55 5.66
C THR A 148 21.04 -5.65 7.11
N ALA A 149 20.15 -5.41 8.07
CA ALA A 149 20.46 -5.51 9.50
C ALA A 149 19.46 -6.42 10.22
N PRO A 150 19.92 -7.29 11.16
CA PRO A 150 19.03 -8.10 11.97
C PRO A 150 18.38 -7.23 13.05
N VAL A 151 17.08 -6.93 12.95
CA VAL A 151 16.34 -6.12 13.92
C VAL A 151 15.57 -7.05 14.86
N ALA A 152 15.69 -6.83 16.17
CA ALA A 152 14.88 -7.54 17.16
C ALA A 152 13.50 -6.86 17.29
N THR A 153 12.43 -7.63 17.09
CA THR A 153 11.05 -7.14 17.12
C THR A 153 10.20 -7.98 18.06
N VAL A 154 9.13 -7.41 18.60
CA VAL A 154 8.19 -8.10 19.48
C VAL A 154 6.92 -8.39 18.70
N ILE A 155 6.57 -9.66 18.56
CA ILE A 155 5.34 -10.11 17.90
C ILE A 155 4.37 -10.59 18.99
N THR A 156 3.17 -10.01 19.01
CA THR A 156 2.11 -10.42 19.94
C THR A 156 1.08 -11.27 19.20
N SER A 157 0.87 -12.51 19.64
CA SER A 157 -0.17 -13.39 19.09
C SER A 157 -1.07 -13.87 20.24
N GLY A 158 -2.30 -13.38 20.28
CA GLY A 158 -3.22 -13.58 21.40
C GLY A 158 -2.68 -12.92 22.68
N THR A 159 -2.40 -13.71 23.72
CA THR A 159 -1.81 -13.25 25.00
C THR A 159 -0.31 -13.53 25.12
N VAL A 160 0.34 -14.05 24.07
CA VAL A 160 1.75 -14.42 24.08
C VAL A 160 2.57 -13.38 23.33
N VAL A 161 3.58 -12.86 24.01
CA VAL A 161 4.54 -11.87 23.49
C VAL A 161 5.85 -12.59 23.19
N THR A 162 6.26 -12.61 21.92
CA THR A 162 7.47 -13.33 21.48
C THR A 162 8.44 -12.37 20.78
N SER A 163 9.70 -12.33 21.23
CA SER A 163 10.75 -11.53 20.59
C SER A 163 11.42 -12.32 19.46
N THR A 164 11.43 -11.79 18.25
CA THR A 164 11.98 -12.44 17.03
C THR A 164 12.95 -11.51 16.31
N ILE A 165 14.04 -12.07 15.75
CA ILE A 165 14.95 -11.32 14.87
C ILE A 165 14.41 -11.38 13.45
N VAL A 166 14.27 -10.21 12.83
CA VAL A 166 13.86 -10.06 11.43
C VAL A 166 14.97 -9.33 10.69
N ASN A 167 15.47 -9.92 9.60
CA ASN A 167 16.42 -9.24 8.73
C ASN A 167 15.70 -8.14 7.96
N THR A 168 16.09 -6.89 8.23
CA THR A 168 15.48 -5.71 7.63
C THR A 168 16.46 -5.12 6.62
N GLU A 169 16.03 -5.01 5.36
CA GLU A 169 16.75 -4.25 4.35
C GLU A 169 16.33 -2.79 4.42
N TYR A 170 17.32 -1.89 4.43
CA TYR A 170 17.11 -0.45 4.54
C TYR A 170 17.94 0.26 3.47
N VAL A 171 17.27 1.06 2.63
CA VAL A 171 17.93 1.84 1.58
C VAL A 171 18.45 3.14 2.19
N CYS A 172 19.77 3.31 2.20
CA CYS A 172 20.46 4.51 2.63
C CYS A 172 20.80 5.37 1.39
N PRO A 173 20.00 6.40 1.05
CA PRO A 173 20.17 7.15 -0.21
C PRO A 173 21.38 8.10 -0.20
N THR A 174 21.90 8.44 0.98
CA THR A 174 23.04 9.34 1.15
C THR A 174 24.01 8.82 2.21
N PRO A 175 25.27 9.29 2.23
CA PRO A 175 26.19 8.98 3.31
C PRO A 175 25.66 9.52 4.65
N GLY A 176 25.69 8.71 5.69
CA GLY A 176 25.16 9.09 7.01
C GLY A 176 25.07 7.93 7.98
N THR A 177 24.72 8.25 9.22
CA THR A 177 24.40 7.27 10.26
C THR A 177 22.89 7.02 10.24
N TYR A 178 22.51 5.76 10.10
CA TYR A 178 21.11 5.32 10.04
C TYR A 178 20.83 4.38 11.19
N THR A 179 19.67 4.52 11.83
CA THR A 179 19.16 3.55 12.80
C THR A 179 18.04 2.76 12.14
N ILE A 180 18.25 1.46 11.94
CA ILE A 180 17.34 0.56 11.25
C ILE A 180 16.42 -0.11 12.27
N GLY A 181 15.11 0.00 12.05
CA GLY A 181 14.07 -0.54 12.94
C GLY A 181 14.01 0.09 14.35
N PRO A 182 14.07 1.42 14.50
CA PRO A 182 13.92 2.05 15.81
C PRO A 182 12.46 1.97 16.30
N ILE A 183 12.28 1.95 17.61
CA ILE A 183 10.97 1.97 18.27
C ILE A 183 10.69 3.41 18.68
N THR A 184 9.52 3.93 18.30
CA THR A 184 9.07 5.27 18.74
C THR A 184 7.85 5.11 19.64
N THR A 185 7.94 5.65 20.85
CA THR A 185 6.87 5.59 21.86
C THR A 185 6.64 6.97 22.45
N THR A 186 5.37 7.30 22.68
CA THR A 186 4.97 8.49 23.44
C THR A 186 4.53 8.07 24.84
N VAL A 187 5.17 8.64 25.86
CA VAL A 187 4.84 8.39 27.27
C VAL A 187 4.33 9.70 27.90
N THR A 188 3.30 9.63 28.74
CA THR A 188 2.69 10.80 29.40
C THR A 188 3.29 11.07 30.78
N GLU A 189 4.00 10.10 31.35
CA GLU A 189 4.67 10.13 32.66
C GLU A 189 6.04 9.43 32.53
N ASP A 190 6.95 9.67 33.47
CA ASP A 190 8.26 8.99 33.50
C ASP A 190 8.08 7.46 33.51
N THR A 191 8.59 6.79 32.48
CA THR A 191 8.34 5.36 32.24
C THR A 191 9.63 4.64 31.84
N ASP A 192 9.93 3.51 32.51
CA ASP A 192 10.97 2.57 32.06
C ASP A 192 10.39 1.60 31.03
N VAL A 193 10.96 1.58 29.83
CA VAL A 193 10.50 0.70 28.75
C VAL A 193 11.52 -0.39 28.48
N GLU A 194 11.05 -1.64 28.49
CA GLU A 194 11.83 -2.81 28.08
C GLU A 194 11.63 -3.09 26.59
N TYR A 195 12.71 -3.35 25.88
CA TYR A 195 12.72 -3.66 24.45
C TYR A 195 13.83 -4.67 24.11
N PRO A 196 13.63 -5.56 23.12
CA PRO A 196 14.65 -6.49 22.73
C PRO A 196 15.70 -5.82 21.83
N VAL A 197 16.96 -6.24 21.96
CA VAL A 197 18.06 -5.88 21.06
C VAL A 197 18.72 -7.13 20.48
N PRO A 198 19.11 -7.09 19.20
CA PRO A 198 19.83 -8.19 18.57
C PRO A 198 21.25 -8.26 19.12
N THR A 199 21.62 -9.39 19.72
CA THR A 199 22.96 -9.64 20.26
C THR A 199 23.59 -10.83 19.53
N SER A 200 24.74 -10.61 18.89
CA SER A 200 25.47 -11.64 18.15
C SER A 200 26.60 -12.22 18.99
N TYR A 201 26.68 -13.55 19.03
CA TYR A 201 27.75 -14.30 19.68
C TYR A 201 28.61 -14.96 18.61
N GLU A 202 29.90 -14.60 18.56
CA GLU A 202 30.86 -15.22 17.66
C GLU A 202 31.25 -16.63 18.14
N PRO A 203 31.74 -17.49 17.23
CA PRO A 203 32.26 -18.81 17.58
C PRO A 203 33.37 -18.72 18.62
N GLY A 204 33.22 -19.44 19.72
CA GLY A 204 34.17 -19.38 20.82
C GLY A 204 33.68 -20.05 22.09
N THR A 205 34.58 -20.11 23.07
CA THR A 205 34.26 -20.63 24.40
C THR A 205 34.03 -19.45 25.35
N TYR A 206 32.84 -19.41 25.93
CA TYR A 206 32.38 -18.42 26.88
C TYR A 206 32.40 -19.05 28.27
N THR A 207 33.19 -18.48 29.20
CA THR A 207 33.32 -18.99 30.57
C THR A 207 32.87 -17.94 31.57
N ALA A 208 31.91 -18.30 32.42
CA ALA A 208 31.59 -17.57 33.65
C ALA A 208 32.35 -18.24 34.81
N PRO A 209 33.26 -17.53 35.49
CA PRO A 209 33.99 -18.09 36.63
C PRO A 209 33.06 -18.27 37.84
N GLU A 210 33.43 -19.19 38.75
CA GLU A 210 32.71 -19.34 40.02
C GLU A 210 32.81 -18.03 40.84
N GLN A 211 31.68 -17.56 41.34
CA GLN A 211 31.62 -16.33 42.14
C GLN A 211 30.94 -16.59 43.49
N VAL A 212 31.58 -16.12 44.56
CA VAL A 212 31.01 -16.11 45.91
C VAL A 212 30.61 -14.68 46.24
N ILE A 213 29.32 -14.46 46.45
CA ILE A 213 28.70 -13.14 46.57
C ILE A 213 28.06 -13.03 47.95
N THR A 214 28.36 -11.96 48.68
CA THR A 214 27.74 -11.70 49.99
C THR A 214 26.70 -10.61 49.82
N VAL A 215 25.44 -10.98 50.03
CA VAL A 215 24.26 -10.14 49.83
C VAL A 215 23.76 -9.66 51.20
N THR A 216 23.61 -8.34 51.37
CA THR A 216 23.10 -7.73 52.61
C THR A 216 21.63 -7.31 52.53
N GLU A 217 21.01 -7.43 51.35
CA GLU A 217 19.66 -6.93 51.04
C GLU A 217 18.73 -8.05 50.56
N THR A 218 17.43 -7.94 50.84
CA THR A 218 16.42 -8.91 50.37
C THR A 218 16.09 -8.69 48.90
N ASN A 219 15.91 -9.77 48.14
CA ASN A 219 15.60 -9.76 46.69
C ASN A 219 16.70 -9.12 45.82
N TYR A 220 17.96 -9.27 46.22
CA TYR A 220 19.10 -8.82 45.41
C TYR A 220 19.26 -9.70 44.18
N VAL A 221 19.36 -9.08 43.01
CA VAL A 221 19.59 -9.76 41.72
C VAL A 221 21.02 -9.46 41.28
N THR A 222 21.76 -10.52 40.94
CA THR A 222 23.13 -10.41 40.45
C THR A 222 23.29 -11.16 39.14
N TYR A 223 24.19 -10.67 38.29
CA TYR A 223 24.46 -11.22 36.96
C TYR A 223 25.92 -11.68 36.92
N CYS A 224 26.15 -12.91 36.46
CA CYS A 224 27.50 -13.39 36.20
C CYS A 224 27.87 -13.15 34.73
N PRO A 225 28.83 -12.25 34.43
CA PRO A 225 29.23 -11.99 33.06
C PRO A 225 30.07 -13.16 32.52
N TYR A 226 29.75 -13.63 31.32
CA TYR A 226 30.59 -14.56 30.57
C TYR A 226 31.80 -13.81 29.99
N THR A 227 32.98 -14.42 30.06
CA THR A 227 34.20 -13.95 29.38
C THR A 227 34.51 -14.85 28.18
N SER A 228 34.78 -14.26 27.01
CA SER A 228 35.07 -15.02 25.79
C SER A 228 36.58 -15.23 25.58
N SER A 229 36.97 -16.41 25.10
CA SER A 229 38.30 -16.69 24.56
C SER A 229 38.17 -17.32 23.17
N GLY A 230 38.65 -16.63 22.13
CA GLY A 230 38.48 -17.05 20.72
C GLY A 230 39.41 -18.19 20.29
N LEU A 231 38.94 -19.06 19.39
CA LEU A 231 39.78 -19.99 18.62
C LEU A 231 40.36 -19.26 17.39
N ALA A 232 41.59 -19.64 16.99
CA ALA A 232 42.26 -19.05 15.83
C ALA A 232 41.53 -19.40 14.51
N ALA A 233 41.25 -18.38 13.69
CA ALA A 233 40.61 -18.52 12.38
C ALA A 233 41.54 -19.20 11.34
N PRO A 234 41.00 -19.93 10.35
CA PRO A 234 41.77 -20.37 9.19
C PRO A 234 42.10 -19.17 8.28
N GLU A 235 43.34 -19.14 7.78
CA GLU A 235 43.98 -18.01 7.11
C GLU A 235 43.37 -17.70 5.72
N PRO A 236 42.93 -16.45 5.44
CA PRO A 236 42.48 -16.06 4.10
C PRO A 236 43.65 -15.70 3.17
N THR A 237 43.60 -16.19 1.94
CA THR A 237 44.55 -15.87 0.86
C THR A 237 44.36 -14.44 0.33
N VAL A 238 45.46 -13.68 0.28
CA VAL A 238 45.52 -12.26 -0.12
C VAL A 238 45.60 -12.11 -1.65
N PRO A 239 44.72 -11.32 -2.31
CA PRO A 239 44.93 -10.85 -3.68
C PRO A 239 45.74 -9.53 -3.72
N PRO A 240 46.50 -9.24 -4.80
CA PRO A 240 47.48 -8.16 -4.86
C PRO A 240 46.85 -6.75 -4.98
N PRO A 241 47.59 -5.69 -4.58
CA PRO A 241 47.05 -4.34 -4.45
C PRO A 241 46.85 -3.62 -5.79
N ALA A 242 45.76 -2.84 -5.88
CA ALA A 242 45.43 -1.99 -7.02
C ALA A 242 46.13 -0.61 -6.96
N PRO A 243 46.30 0.09 -8.12
CA PRO A 243 47.20 1.25 -8.24
C PRO A 243 46.61 2.57 -7.69
N ALA A 244 47.51 3.48 -7.31
CA ALA A 244 47.22 4.76 -6.68
C ALA A 244 46.47 5.77 -7.60
N PRO A 245 45.64 6.67 -7.03
CA PRO A 245 44.84 7.64 -7.79
C PRO A 245 45.65 8.85 -8.29
N ALA A 246 45.26 9.38 -9.46
CA ALA A 246 45.82 10.57 -10.10
C ALA A 246 45.16 11.87 -9.57
N PRO A 247 45.87 13.03 -9.63
CA PRO A 247 45.46 14.26 -8.95
C PRO A 247 44.41 15.09 -9.72
N THR A 248 43.54 15.73 -8.95
CA THR A 248 42.48 16.69 -9.30
C THR A 248 43.04 17.99 -9.89
N SER A 249 42.42 18.50 -10.97
CA SER A 249 42.64 19.85 -11.52
C SER A 249 41.45 20.78 -11.27
N ALA A 250 41.76 22.06 -11.04
CA ALA A 250 40.96 23.14 -10.48
C ALA A 250 39.89 23.75 -11.45
N PRO A 251 38.92 24.54 -10.94
CA PRO A 251 37.77 25.01 -11.72
C PRO A 251 38.11 26.25 -12.58
N VAL A 252 37.52 26.32 -13.77
CA VAL A 252 37.65 27.44 -14.73
C VAL A 252 36.47 28.40 -14.57
N ALA A 253 36.79 29.69 -14.55
CA ALA A 253 35.90 30.82 -14.30
C ALA A 253 34.94 31.16 -15.46
N ALA A 254 33.77 31.70 -15.11
CA ALA A 254 32.76 32.26 -16.01
C ALA A 254 33.13 33.68 -16.48
N PRO A 255 32.67 34.13 -17.67
CA PRO A 255 32.70 35.54 -18.06
C PRO A 255 31.37 36.27 -17.81
N SER A 256 31.50 37.55 -17.46
CA SER A 256 30.51 38.58 -17.11
C SER A 256 29.75 39.16 -18.33
N PRO A 257 28.55 39.78 -18.17
CA PRO A 257 27.72 40.30 -19.27
C PRO A 257 27.87 41.81 -19.51
N GLU A 258 27.49 42.30 -20.71
CA GLU A 258 27.19 43.71 -21.02
C GLU A 258 26.49 43.83 -22.41
N PRO A 259 25.86 44.97 -22.80
CA PRO A 259 24.64 45.61 -22.28
C PRO A 259 23.50 45.72 -23.33
N ALA A 260 22.33 46.18 -22.86
CA ALA A 260 21.06 46.32 -23.60
C ALA A 260 20.89 47.64 -24.40
N ALA A 261 19.88 47.61 -25.30
CA ALA A 261 18.98 48.68 -25.81
C ALA A 261 18.99 48.88 -27.35
N PRO A 262 17.94 49.46 -27.99
CA PRO A 262 16.55 49.70 -27.56
C PRO A 262 15.47 49.20 -28.57
N SER A 263 14.22 49.26 -28.13
CA SER A 263 12.97 49.09 -28.90
C SER A 263 12.70 50.24 -29.89
N PRO A 264 11.90 50.01 -30.94
CA PRO A 264 10.91 51.01 -31.32
C PRO A 264 9.48 50.50 -31.61
N GLN A 265 8.58 51.46 -31.38
CA GLN A 265 7.12 51.58 -31.52
C GLN A 265 6.44 51.00 -32.78
N GLU A 266 5.28 50.39 -32.52
CA GLU A 266 3.92 50.69 -33.03
C GLU A 266 3.75 51.44 -34.38
N ALA A 267 3.01 50.83 -35.31
CA ALA A 267 2.28 51.49 -36.39
C ALA A 267 1.06 50.65 -36.81
N GLU A 268 -0.01 51.37 -37.15
CA GLU A 268 -1.41 50.97 -37.36
C GLU A 268 -1.70 50.20 -38.67
N GLU A 269 -2.72 49.32 -38.56
CA GLU A 269 -3.88 49.13 -39.45
C GLU A 269 -3.75 49.15 -41.00
N SER A 270 -4.20 48.06 -41.64
CA SER A 270 -4.90 48.09 -42.93
C SER A 270 -5.73 46.80 -43.11
N GLU A 271 -7.05 46.94 -43.27
CA GLU A 271 -7.99 45.89 -43.67
C GLU A 271 -7.77 45.39 -45.11
N GLU A 272 -7.91 44.08 -45.35
CA GLU A 272 -8.63 43.61 -46.55
C GLU A 272 -9.27 42.23 -46.31
N THR A 273 -10.55 42.16 -46.68
CA THR A 273 -11.54 41.11 -46.48
C THR A 273 -11.32 39.83 -47.29
N ALA A 274 -11.48 38.65 -46.66
CA ALA A 274 -11.95 37.42 -47.32
C ALA A 274 -12.76 36.53 -46.35
N VAL A 275 -13.93 36.10 -46.82
CA VAL A 275 -15.04 35.38 -46.16
C VAL A 275 -14.70 33.87 -45.96
N PRO A 276 -15.32 33.13 -45.01
CA PRO A 276 -14.63 32.09 -44.25
C PRO A 276 -14.69 30.69 -44.89
N SER A 277 -13.59 29.96 -44.80
CA SER A 277 -13.61 28.49 -44.79
C SER A 277 -13.84 28.01 -43.36
N PRO A 278 -14.65 26.97 -43.11
CA PRO A 278 -14.80 26.41 -41.78
C PRO A 278 -13.50 25.72 -41.40
N SER A 279 -12.67 26.40 -40.62
CA SER A 279 -11.60 25.74 -39.89
C SER A 279 -12.22 24.77 -38.89
N PRO A 280 -11.67 23.55 -38.75
CA PRO A 280 -12.18 22.56 -37.81
C PRO A 280 -12.10 23.14 -36.41
N SER A 281 -13.20 23.02 -35.66
CA SER A 281 -13.24 23.41 -34.27
C SER A 281 -12.12 22.69 -33.53
N SER A 282 -11.24 23.45 -32.88
CA SER A 282 -10.47 23.02 -31.73
C SER A 282 -11.48 22.74 -30.60
N GLY A 283 -12.22 21.64 -30.73
CA GLY A 283 -13.16 21.18 -29.71
C GLY A 283 -12.37 20.49 -28.62
N GLY A 284 -12.02 21.25 -27.57
CA GLY A 284 -11.64 20.61 -26.32
C GLY A 284 -12.83 19.75 -25.87
N THR A 285 -12.64 18.44 -25.77
CA THR A 285 -13.65 17.51 -25.26
C THR A 285 -13.84 17.77 -23.78
N THR A 286 -14.69 18.74 -23.43
CA THR A 286 -15.00 19.02 -22.04
C THR A 286 -15.93 17.94 -21.51
N LEU A 287 -15.42 17.04 -20.66
CA LEU A 287 -16.26 16.09 -19.91
C LEU A 287 -16.79 16.81 -18.68
N ARG A 288 -18.04 17.26 -18.78
CA ARG A 288 -18.78 17.95 -17.73
C ARG A 288 -20.24 17.53 -17.78
N GLY A 289 -20.82 17.30 -16.61
CA GLY A 289 -22.23 16.97 -16.45
C GLY A 289 -23.12 18.19 -16.41
N ASP A 290 -24.38 18.00 -16.78
CA ASP A 290 -25.43 19.00 -16.65
C ASP A 290 -26.06 19.04 -15.25
N THR A 291 -25.70 18.07 -14.39
CA THR A 291 -26.16 17.94 -13.00
C THR A 291 -25.01 18.19 -12.02
N ASP A 292 -25.34 18.28 -10.73
CA ASP A 292 -24.34 18.34 -9.65
C ASP A 292 -23.79 16.95 -9.29
N HIS A 293 -24.02 15.92 -10.13
CA HIS A 293 -23.48 14.58 -9.96
C HIS A 293 -23.24 13.89 -11.31
N PHE A 294 -22.08 14.19 -11.91
CA PHE A 294 -21.69 13.77 -13.26
C PHE A 294 -21.79 12.26 -13.49
N GLY A 295 -21.27 11.46 -12.55
CA GLY A 295 -21.36 10.02 -12.65
C GLY A 295 -21.09 9.32 -11.32
N ILE A 296 -21.17 7.99 -11.33
CA ILE A 296 -20.89 7.15 -10.17
C ILE A 296 -20.16 5.87 -10.59
N THR A 297 -19.29 5.35 -9.73
CA THR A 297 -18.65 4.06 -9.97
C THR A 297 -19.64 2.93 -9.74
N TYR A 298 -19.58 1.93 -10.62
CA TYR A 298 -20.45 0.76 -10.58
C TYR A 298 -19.65 -0.51 -10.83
N THR A 299 -19.88 -1.50 -9.96
CA THR A 299 -19.37 -2.86 -10.11
C THR A 299 -20.54 -3.84 -10.09
N PRO A 300 -20.62 -4.81 -11.02
CA PRO A 300 -21.66 -5.83 -11.02
C PRO A 300 -21.34 -6.97 -10.03
N PHE A 301 -20.81 -6.63 -8.85
CA PHE A 301 -20.55 -7.57 -7.76
C PHE A 301 -21.64 -7.46 -6.70
N GLU A 302 -21.96 -8.58 -6.05
CA GLU A 302 -22.84 -8.63 -4.90
C GLU A 302 -22.15 -7.97 -3.69
N PRO A 303 -22.74 -6.90 -3.10
CA PRO A 303 -22.19 -6.20 -1.94
C PRO A 303 -21.69 -7.10 -0.81
N SER A 304 -22.42 -8.18 -0.52
CA SER A 304 -22.14 -9.04 0.63
C SER A 304 -20.95 -10.00 0.46
N ASN A 305 -20.64 -10.43 -0.77
CA ASN A 305 -19.70 -11.53 -0.98
C ASN A 305 -18.79 -11.42 -2.22
N GLY A 306 -19.03 -10.44 -3.09
CA GLY A 306 -18.21 -10.20 -4.29
C GLY A 306 -18.52 -11.13 -5.47
N ASP A 307 -19.57 -11.96 -5.39
CA ASP A 307 -20.01 -12.79 -6.51
C ASP A 307 -20.59 -11.92 -7.64
N CYS A 308 -20.54 -12.41 -8.88
CA CYS A 308 -21.17 -11.71 -9.99
C CYS A 308 -22.69 -11.60 -9.81
N LYS A 309 -23.22 -10.39 -9.94
CA LYS A 309 -24.66 -10.13 -9.99
C LYS A 309 -25.32 -10.82 -11.18
N SER A 310 -26.57 -11.22 -11.00
CA SER A 310 -27.43 -11.67 -12.10
C SER A 310 -27.73 -10.50 -13.05
N ARG A 311 -28.11 -10.82 -14.30
CA ARG A 311 -28.52 -9.79 -15.28
C ARG A 311 -29.68 -8.94 -14.74
N GLU A 312 -30.65 -9.55 -14.08
CA GLU A 312 -31.81 -8.87 -13.53
C GLU A 312 -31.44 -7.91 -12.39
N ALA A 313 -30.46 -8.29 -11.54
CA ALA A 313 -29.94 -7.42 -10.49
C ALA A 313 -29.19 -6.22 -11.10
N VAL A 314 -28.31 -6.46 -12.08
CA VAL A 314 -27.60 -5.39 -12.80
C VAL A 314 -28.59 -4.41 -13.43
N GLU A 315 -29.60 -4.91 -14.13
CA GLU A 315 -30.64 -4.09 -14.74
C GLU A 315 -31.39 -3.23 -13.70
N ALA A 316 -31.70 -3.79 -12.53
CA ALA A 316 -32.38 -3.06 -11.45
C ALA A 316 -31.49 -1.95 -10.85
N ASP A 317 -30.19 -2.20 -10.70
CA ASP A 317 -29.22 -1.21 -10.23
C ASP A 317 -29.06 -0.08 -11.23
N ILE A 318 -28.90 -0.40 -12.53
CA ILE A 318 -28.76 0.63 -13.56
C ILE A 318 -30.05 1.44 -13.73
N LYS A 319 -31.22 0.80 -13.66
CA LYS A 319 -32.50 1.53 -13.63
C LYS A 319 -32.54 2.50 -12.45
N THR A 320 -32.16 2.05 -11.27
CA THR A 320 -32.12 2.89 -10.07
C THR A 320 -31.22 4.09 -10.27
N LEU A 321 -30.00 3.89 -10.77
CA LEU A 321 -29.05 4.96 -11.03
C LEU A 321 -29.64 6.02 -11.97
N ALA A 322 -30.37 5.58 -13.00
CA ALA A 322 -31.06 6.48 -13.90
C ALA A 322 -32.19 7.26 -13.20
N ASP A 323 -32.99 6.59 -12.35
CA ASP A 323 -34.04 7.23 -11.55
C ASP A 323 -33.44 8.26 -10.55
N ASP A 324 -32.24 8.00 -10.02
CA ASP A 324 -31.49 8.88 -9.11
C ASP A 324 -30.80 10.06 -9.84
N GLY A 325 -30.89 10.12 -11.17
CA GLY A 325 -30.42 11.25 -11.99
C GLY A 325 -29.01 11.10 -12.57
N PHE A 326 -28.37 9.95 -12.41
CA PHE A 326 -27.06 9.70 -13.03
C PHE A 326 -27.19 9.47 -14.53
N SER A 327 -26.40 10.23 -15.31
CA SER A 327 -26.28 10.07 -16.76
C SER A 327 -25.10 9.20 -17.17
N ILE A 328 -24.11 9.01 -16.29
CA ILE A 328 -22.87 8.28 -16.57
C ILE A 328 -22.54 7.35 -15.41
N ILE A 329 -22.09 6.14 -15.74
CA ILE A 329 -21.48 5.21 -14.78
C ILE A 329 -20.07 4.85 -15.20
N ARG A 330 -19.18 4.64 -14.22
CA ARG A 330 -17.82 4.17 -14.45
C ARG A 330 -17.69 2.70 -14.06
N VAL A 331 -17.24 1.89 -15.02
CA VAL A 331 -16.90 0.47 -14.81
C VAL A 331 -15.39 0.27 -14.95
N TYR A 332 -14.82 -0.62 -14.14
CA TYR A 332 -13.37 -0.76 -13.99
C TYR A 332 -12.73 -1.73 -14.99
N SER A 333 -13.45 -2.79 -15.35
CA SER A 333 -12.98 -3.89 -16.18
C SER A 333 -14.16 -4.52 -16.92
N THR A 334 -13.90 -5.60 -17.66
CA THR A 334 -14.93 -6.42 -18.30
C THR A 334 -15.43 -7.57 -17.40
N ASP A 335 -15.03 -7.60 -16.13
CA ASP A 335 -15.37 -8.69 -15.21
C ASP A 335 -16.89 -8.81 -15.01
N CYS A 336 -17.35 -9.99 -14.59
CA CYS A 336 -18.76 -10.26 -14.25
C CYS A 336 -19.78 -9.87 -15.31
N ASN A 337 -19.47 -10.16 -16.58
CA ASN A 337 -20.34 -9.90 -17.73
C ASN A 337 -20.69 -8.40 -17.86
N THR A 338 -19.76 -7.51 -17.50
CA THR A 338 -19.99 -6.07 -17.53
C THR A 338 -20.48 -5.64 -18.92
N LEU A 339 -19.85 -6.11 -20.00
CA LEU A 339 -20.24 -5.72 -21.36
C LEU A 339 -21.59 -6.29 -21.77
N GLU A 340 -21.91 -7.52 -21.36
CA GLU A 340 -23.13 -8.23 -21.74
C GLU A 340 -24.35 -7.84 -20.91
N TYR A 341 -24.16 -7.39 -19.66
CA TYR A 341 -25.24 -7.07 -18.72
C TYR A 341 -25.34 -5.56 -18.49
N VAL A 342 -24.24 -4.88 -18.16
CA VAL A 342 -24.24 -3.43 -17.87
C VAL A 342 -24.44 -2.63 -19.15
N GLY A 343 -23.77 -3.01 -20.25
CA GLY A 343 -23.90 -2.32 -21.54
C GLY A 343 -25.35 -2.19 -22.02
N PRO A 344 -26.10 -3.31 -22.20
CA PRO A 344 -27.50 -3.25 -22.60
C PRO A 344 -28.41 -2.52 -21.60
N ALA A 345 -28.17 -2.69 -20.30
CA ALA A 345 -28.94 -2.00 -19.25
C ALA A 345 -28.76 -0.48 -19.33
N ALA A 346 -27.51 -0.03 -19.44
CA ALA A 346 -27.16 1.38 -19.55
C ALA A 346 -27.77 2.00 -20.82
N LYS A 347 -27.65 1.31 -21.96
CA LYS A 347 -28.26 1.73 -23.23
C LYS A 347 -29.79 1.85 -23.13
N LYS A 348 -30.45 0.91 -22.44
CA LYS A 348 -31.90 0.93 -22.25
C LYS A 348 -32.36 2.09 -21.38
N HIS A 349 -31.57 2.46 -20.38
CA HIS A 349 -31.88 3.51 -19.41
C HIS A 349 -31.30 4.88 -19.77
N GLY A 350 -30.62 5.00 -20.91
CA GLY A 350 -30.03 6.26 -21.37
C GLY A 350 -28.82 6.70 -20.55
N ILE A 351 -28.11 5.73 -19.95
CA ILE A 351 -26.86 5.94 -19.22
C ILE A 351 -25.69 5.67 -20.17
N ASP A 352 -24.74 6.58 -20.16
CA ASP A 352 -23.46 6.47 -20.84
C ASP A 352 -22.40 5.83 -19.93
N LEU A 353 -21.31 5.31 -20.52
CA LEU A 353 -20.24 4.61 -19.79
C LEU A 353 -18.91 5.34 -19.83
N ILE A 354 -18.21 5.30 -18.69
CA ILE A 354 -16.75 5.36 -18.62
C ILE A 354 -16.27 3.93 -18.48
N VAL A 355 -15.49 3.45 -19.45
CA VAL A 355 -14.99 2.06 -19.48
C VAL A 355 -13.54 2.00 -19.05
N GLY A 356 -13.17 0.92 -18.36
CA GLY A 356 -11.83 0.69 -17.83
C GLY A 356 -11.16 -0.54 -18.41
N VAL A 357 -9.83 -0.47 -18.54
CA VAL A 357 -8.95 -1.64 -18.61
C VAL A 357 -8.18 -1.70 -17.30
N PHE A 358 -8.47 -2.71 -16.49
CA PHE A 358 -7.91 -2.86 -15.16
C PHE A 358 -6.57 -3.58 -15.19
N VAL A 359 -5.56 -3.02 -14.51
CA VAL A 359 -4.19 -3.57 -14.44
C VAL A 359 -3.93 -4.14 -13.05
N LYS A 360 -3.39 -5.35 -12.99
CA LYS A 360 -3.05 -6.09 -11.76
C LYS A 360 -1.54 -6.33 -11.71
N ASN A 361 -1.05 -6.92 -10.62
CA ASN A 361 0.37 -7.27 -10.45
C ASN A 361 0.90 -8.32 -11.44
N SER A 362 0.04 -8.98 -12.23
CA SER A 362 0.44 -9.98 -13.24
C SER A 362 1.21 -9.37 -14.41
N GLY A 363 1.10 -8.05 -14.59
CA GLY A 363 1.93 -7.29 -15.53
C GLY A 363 1.16 -6.16 -16.20
N CYS A 364 1.91 -5.23 -16.81
CA CYS A 364 1.38 -4.02 -17.43
C CYS A 364 1.69 -3.98 -18.94
N SER A 365 1.17 -4.96 -19.68
CA SER A 365 1.29 -5.03 -21.14
C SER A 365 0.01 -5.62 -21.73
N TYR A 366 -0.30 -5.27 -22.99
CA TYR A 366 -1.37 -5.95 -23.73
C TYR A 366 -1.15 -7.47 -23.78
N ASP A 367 0.10 -7.94 -23.69
CA ASP A 367 0.38 -9.37 -23.74
C ASP A 367 0.06 -10.15 -22.46
N THR A 368 -0.18 -9.44 -21.35
CA THR A 368 -0.68 -10.01 -20.09
C THR A 368 -2.07 -10.60 -20.34
N PRO A 369 -2.31 -11.91 -20.07
CA PRO A 369 -3.56 -12.57 -20.43
C PRO A 369 -4.82 -11.85 -19.96
N GLU A 370 -4.85 -11.35 -18.71
CA GLU A 370 -6.02 -10.68 -18.15
C GLU A 370 -6.27 -9.30 -18.78
N ILE A 371 -5.23 -8.62 -19.25
CA ILE A 371 -5.35 -7.34 -19.97
C ILE A 371 -5.79 -7.61 -21.40
N ARG A 372 -5.19 -8.60 -22.07
CA ARG A 372 -5.56 -9.00 -23.44
C ARG A 372 -7.04 -9.32 -23.54
N GLU A 373 -7.56 -10.11 -22.59
CA GLU A 373 -8.97 -10.49 -22.53
C GLU A 373 -9.89 -9.27 -22.46
N GLN A 374 -9.62 -8.32 -21.55
CA GLN A 374 -10.39 -7.09 -21.40
C GLN A 374 -10.38 -6.24 -22.68
N VAL A 375 -9.19 -6.04 -23.26
CA VAL A 375 -9.01 -5.18 -24.45
C VAL A 375 -9.67 -5.81 -25.68
N ASP A 376 -9.49 -7.12 -25.89
CA ASP A 376 -10.09 -7.83 -27.01
C ASP A 376 -11.63 -7.88 -26.86
N ALA A 377 -12.15 -8.06 -25.64
CA ALA A 377 -13.58 -8.02 -25.37
C ALA A 377 -14.19 -6.63 -25.62
N LEU A 378 -13.55 -5.55 -25.17
CA LEU A 378 -13.97 -4.18 -25.47
C LEU A 378 -13.96 -3.90 -26.98
N ALA A 379 -12.86 -4.27 -27.66
CA ALA A 379 -12.73 -4.10 -29.10
C ALA A 379 -13.79 -4.87 -29.89
N ALA A 380 -14.21 -6.04 -29.41
CA ALA A 380 -15.29 -6.82 -30.00
C ALA A 380 -16.69 -6.29 -29.68
N TRP A 381 -16.90 -5.76 -28.47
CA TRP A 381 -18.17 -5.20 -28.02
C TRP A 381 -18.53 -3.93 -28.81
N ALA A 382 -17.57 -3.02 -28.97
CA ALA A 382 -17.62 -1.89 -29.91
C ALA A 382 -18.86 -0.97 -29.87
N GLU A 383 -19.56 -0.88 -28.73
CA GLU A 383 -20.67 0.06 -28.51
C GLU A 383 -20.12 1.47 -28.19
N TRP A 384 -19.35 2.05 -29.10
CA TRP A 384 -18.59 3.27 -28.84
C TRP A 384 -19.44 4.54 -28.65
N ASP A 385 -20.66 4.57 -29.19
CA ASP A 385 -21.55 5.74 -29.10
C ASP A 385 -21.94 6.08 -27.65
N MET A 386 -22.01 5.07 -26.78
CA MET A 386 -22.33 5.25 -25.36
C MET A 386 -21.10 5.40 -24.47
N VAL A 387 -19.88 5.26 -25.00
CA VAL A 387 -18.64 5.41 -24.22
C VAL A 387 -18.17 6.87 -24.26
N LYS A 388 -18.07 7.53 -23.10
CA LYS A 388 -17.63 8.94 -22.99
C LYS A 388 -16.17 9.11 -22.63
N LEU A 389 -15.58 8.11 -21.98
CA LEU A 389 -14.20 8.13 -21.56
C LEU A 389 -13.67 6.71 -21.45
N PHE A 390 -12.45 6.51 -21.91
CA PHE A 390 -11.73 5.24 -21.80
C PHE A 390 -10.57 5.42 -20.81
N VAL A 391 -10.61 4.68 -19.71
CA VAL A 391 -9.61 4.73 -18.64
C VAL A 391 -8.70 3.50 -18.76
N VAL A 392 -7.39 3.71 -18.91
CA VAL A 392 -6.41 2.63 -18.98
C VAL A 392 -5.61 2.61 -17.68
N GLY A 393 -5.81 1.57 -16.87
CA GLY A 393 -5.23 1.48 -15.52
C GLY A 393 -6.00 2.26 -14.46
N ASN A 394 -5.96 1.77 -13.23
CA ASN A 394 -6.50 2.44 -12.05
C ASN A 394 -5.54 2.22 -10.88
N GLU A 395 -4.90 3.29 -10.44
CA GLU A 395 -3.83 3.31 -9.43
C GLU A 395 -2.71 2.30 -9.76
N ALA A 396 -2.43 2.09 -11.05
CA ALA A 396 -1.51 1.06 -11.51
C ALA A 396 -0.04 1.43 -11.25
N ILE A 397 0.29 2.72 -11.33
CA ILE A 397 1.60 3.26 -10.96
C ILE A 397 1.72 3.33 -9.44
N MET A 398 0.70 3.86 -8.74
CA MET A 398 0.67 3.92 -7.27
C MET A 398 0.96 2.55 -6.62
N ASN A 399 0.38 1.48 -7.17
CA ASN A 399 0.56 0.11 -6.66
C ASN A 399 1.81 -0.60 -7.19
N GLY A 400 2.62 0.08 -8.03
CA GLY A 400 3.83 -0.49 -8.63
C GLY A 400 3.57 -1.62 -9.63
N PHE A 401 2.37 -1.70 -10.21
CA PHE A 401 2.04 -2.67 -11.25
C PHE A 401 2.57 -2.22 -12.61
N CYS A 402 2.69 -0.92 -12.82
CA CYS A 402 3.26 -0.29 -14.01
C CYS A 402 4.31 0.75 -13.62
N SER A 403 5.36 0.89 -14.41
CA SER A 403 6.02 2.18 -14.58
C SER A 403 5.21 3.09 -15.51
N ALA A 404 5.47 4.40 -15.48
CA ALA A 404 4.80 5.35 -16.37
C ALA A 404 4.97 4.98 -17.86
N GLU A 405 6.15 4.52 -18.28
CA GLU A 405 6.40 4.09 -19.67
C GLU A 405 5.68 2.79 -20.03
N GLN A 406 5.55 1.83 -19.10
CA GLN A 406 4.74 0.62 -19.35
C GLN A 406 3.27 0.98 -19.56
N LEU A 407 2.73 1.88 -18.72
CA LEU A 407 1.35 2.33 -18.85
C LEU A 407 1.14 3.11 -20.15
N ARG A 408 2.09 3.96 -20.55
CA ARG A 408 2.11 4.64 -21.86
C ARG A 408 1.99 3.63 -23.02
N GLN A 409 2.82 2.59 -23.03
CA GLN A 409 2.80 1.57 -24.08
C GLN A 409 1.48 0.77 -24.11
N LEU A 410 0.91 0.52 -22.93
CA LEU A 410 -0.40 -0.09 -22.82
C LEU A 410 -1.48 0.80 -23.42
N ILE A 411 -1.52 2.11 -23.12
CA ILE A 411 -2.46 3.08 -23.72
C ILE A 411 -2.38 3.04 -25.25
N VAL A 412 -1.17 3.06 -25.81
CA VAL A 412 -0.96 3.00 -27.27
C VAL A 412 -1.52 1.70 -27.86
N SER A 413 -1.34 0.58 -27.17
CA SER A 413 -1.85 -0.73 -27.59
C SER A 413 -3.38 -0.79 -27.51
N VAL A 414 -3.98 -0.27 -26.44
CA VAL A 414 -5.44 -0.15 -26.31
C VAL A 414 -6.02 0.73 -27.41
N LYS A 415 -5.44 1.91 -27.67
CA LYS A 415 -5.86 2.80 -28.77
C LYS A 415 -5.83 2.11 -30.13
N SER A 416 -4.80 1.30 -30.39
CA SER A 416 -4.66 0.53 -31.63
C SER A 416 -5.73 -0.57 -31.77
N LYS A 417 -5.99 -1.31 -30.69
CA LYS A 417 -6.95 -2.42 -30.67
C LYS A 417 -8.41 -1.94 -30.69
N CYS A 418 -8.70 -0.87 -29.96
CA CYS A 418 -10.00 -0.21 -29.89
C CYS A 418 -10.10 0.95 -30.90
N SER A 419 -9.53 0.80 -32.10
CA SER A 419 -9.44 1.87 -33.11
C SER A 419 -10.77 2.43 -33.61
N GLY A 420 -11.89 1.73 -33.34
CA GLY A 420 -13.23 2.25 -33.61
C GLY A 420 -13.71 3.31 -32.61
N TYR A 421 -13.10 3.39 -31.43
CA TYR A 421 -13.42 4.41 -30.42
C TYR A 421 -12.62 5.69 -30.70
N THR A 422 -13.34 6.78 -30.93
CA THR A 422 -12.76 8.11 -31.22
C THR A 422 -12.91 9.10 -30.07
N GLY A 423 -13.41 8.65 -28.92
CA GLY A 423 -13.54 9.49 -27.72
C GLY A 423 -12.22 9.63 -26.95
N PRO A 424 -12.23 10.38 -25.83
CA PRO A 424 -11.04 10.65 -25.06
C PRO A 424 -10.53 9.43 -24.29
N TYR A 425 -9.21 9.37 -24.11
CA TYR A 425 -8.52 8.44 -23.22
C TYR A 425 -7.91 9.15 -22.03
N THR A 426 -7.79 8.43 -20.92
CA THR A 426 -7.07 8.86 -19.72
C THR A 426 -6.52 7.66 -18.93
N ILE A 427 -5.86 7.94 -17.82
CA ILE A 427 -5.53 6.99 -16.75
C ILE A 427 -6.21 7.45 -15.45
N ALA A 428 -6.36 6.56 -14.47
CA ALA A 428 -6.82 6.95 -13.13
C ALA A 428 -5.68 6.74 -12.13
N GLU A 429 -5.03 7.81 -11.69
CA GLU A 429 -4.02 7.81 -10.62
C GLU A 429 -4.36 8.86 -9.56
N THR A 430 -3.78 8.78 -8.38
CA THR A 430 -3.92 9.84 -7.37
C THR A 430 -3.08 11.07 -7.76
N LEU A 431 -3.42 12.25 -7.22
CA LEU A 431 -2.73 13.50 -7.60
C LEU A 431 -1.23 13.46 -7.31
N ASN A 432 -0.81 12.87 -6.19
CA ASN A 432 0.61 12.76 -5.84
C ASN A 432 1.41 11.93 -6.87
N ILE A 433 0.78 10.96 -7.54
CA ILE A 433 1.41 10.21 -8.64
C ILE A 433 1.51 11.09 -9.89
N TRP A 434 0.45 11.81 -10.24
CA TRP A 434 0.49 12.76 -11.36
C TRP A 434 1.56 13.86 -11.20
N GLN A 435 1.91 14.23 -9.97
CA GLN A 435 2.94 15.22 -9.68
C GLN A 435 4.38 14.66 -9.76
N GLN A 436 4.57 13.35 -9.88
CA GLN A 436 5.89 12.76 -10.09
C GLN A 436 6.37 13.10 -11.52
N PRO A 437 7.56 13.70 -11.74
CA PRO A 437 7.93 14.25 -13.04
C PRO A 437 7.95 13.27 -14.22
N ASP A 438 8.17 11.97 -13.96
CA ASP A 438 8.19 10.92 -14.98
C ASP A 438 6.79 10.56 -15.49
N VAL A 439 5.75 10.70 -14.66
CA VAL A 439 4.36 10.40 -15.03
C VAL A 439 3.82 11.34 -16.12
N PRO A 440 3.77 12.68 -15.95
CA PRO A 440 3.30 13.56 -17.01
C PRO A 440 4.21 13.54 -18.23
N ALA A 441 5.53 13.35 -18.05
CA ALA A 441 6.48 13.25 -19.15
C ALA A 441 6.18 12.05 -20.07
N ALA A 442 5.73 10.92 -19.52
CA ALA A 442 5.40 9.73 -20.29
C ALA A 442 3.92 9.68 -20.75
N ILE A 443 2.99 10.22 -19.96
CA ILE A 443 1.55 10.00 -20.16
C ILE A 443 0.90 11.13 -20.94
N CYS A 444 1.29 12.40 -20.71
CA CYS A 444 0.52 13.53 -21.24
C CYS A 444 0.43 13.55 -22.78
N ASP A 445 1.37 12.98 -23.54
CA ASP A 445 1.30 12.95 -25.01
C ASP A 445 0.35 11.87 -25.57
N VAL A 446 -0.01 10.87 -24.76
CA VAL A 446 -0.83 9.73 -25.19
C VAL A 446 -2.26 9.74 -24.62
N ILE A 447 -2.64 10.72 -23.83
CA ILE A 447 -4.01 10.90 -23.28
C ILE A 447 -4.67 12.17 -23.82
N ASP A 448 -5.99 12.26 -23.65
CA ASP A 448 -6.82 13.36 -24.15
C ASP A 448 -7.37 14.23 -23.01
N ILE A 449 -7.56 13.64 -21.83
CA ILE A 449 -8.05 14.29 -20.59
C ILE A 449 -7.20 13.83 -19.42
N THR A 450 -6.90 14.72 -18.47
CA THR A 450 -6.17 14.37 -17.24
C THR A 450 -7.15 13.93 -16.16
N GLY A 451 -7.24 12.64 -15.92
CA GLY A 451 -8.12 12.04 -14.91
C GLY A 451 -7.37 11.64 -13.65
N ALA A 452 -7.95 11.89 -12.47
CA ALA A 452 -7.36 11.45 -11.20
C ALA A 452 -8.42 10.90 -10.25
N ASN A 453 -8.01 10.04 -9.32
CA ASN A 453 -8.82 9.67 -8.15
C ASN A 453 -8.49 10.65 -7.01
N ILE A 454 -9.50 11.36 -6.51
CA ILE A 454 -9.33 12.41 -5.49
C ILE A 454 -10.35 12.18 -4.37
N HIS A 455 -9.90 11.51 -3.31
CA HIS A 455 -10.69 11.24 -2.11
C HIS A 455 -10.29 12.18 -0.97
N PRO A 456 -11.17 13.11 -0.55
CA PRO A 456 -10.86 14.06 0.52
C PRO A 456 -10.63 13.36 1.87
N TYR A 457 -11.28 12.23 2.13
CA TYR A 457 -11.12 11.46 3.37
C TYR A 457 -9.67 11.06 3.69
N PHE A 458 -8.85 10.78 2.68
CA PHE A 458 -7.45 10.39 2.89
C PHE A 458 -6.53 11.58 3.20
N ASN A 459 -7.08 12.78 3.43
CA ASN A 459 -6.33 13.98 3.77
C ASN A 459 -6.71 14.44 5.17
N SER A 460 -5.75 14.36 6.10
CA SER A 460 -6.02 14.43 7.54
C SER A 460 -6.51 15.79 8.05
N GLU A 461 -6.36 16.84 7.26
CA GLU A 461 -6.79 18.20 7.57
C GLU A 461 -8.20 18.51 7.02
N VAL A 462 -8.74 17.65 6.16
CA VAL A 462 -10.02 17.90 5.50
C VAL A 462 -11.16 17.46 6.42
N VAL A 463 -12.06 18.39 6.71
CA VAL A 463 -13.34 18.09 7.36
C VAL A 463 -14.43 17.83 6.31
N PRO A 464 -15.47 17.04 6.62
CA PRO A 464 -16.53 16.71 5.67
C PRO A 464 -17.14 17.92 4.96
N GLU A 465 -17.40 19.01 5.68
CA GLU A 465 -18.07 20.20 5.14
C GLU A 465 -17.26 20.90 4.03
N THR A 466 -15.93 20.77 4.05
CA THR A 466 -15.02 21.38 3.07
C THR A 466 -14.47 20.38 2.06
N ALA A 467 -14.98 19.14 2.05
CA ALA A 467 -14.52 18.07 1.15
C ALA A 467 -14.56 18.48 -0.33
N GLY A 468 -15.62 19.17 -0.77
CA GLY A 468 -15.73 19.63 -2.15
C GLY A 468 -14.78 20.76 -2.52
N GLU A 469 -14.47 21.66 -1.59
CA GLU A 469 -13.46 22.72 -1.80
C GLU A 469 -12.07 22.11 -1.97
N PHE A 470 -11.74 21.08 -1.16
CA PHE A 470 -10.52 20.32 -1.33
C PHE A 470 -10.44 19.67 -2.72
N VAL A 471 -11.47 18.90 -3.12
CA VAL A 471 -11.50 18.22 -4.42
C VAL A 471 -11.38 19.22 -5.58
N ALA A 472 -12.09 20.35 -5.51
CA ALA A 472 -11.97 21.41 -6.52
C ALA A 472 -10.55 21.98 -6.61
N GLY A 473 -9.90 22.24 -5.47
CA GLY A 473 -8.50 22.69 -5.45
C GLY A 473 -7.52 21.66 -6.01
N GLN A 474 -7.74 20.36 -5.75
CA GLN A 474 -6.92 19.30 -6.35
C GLN A 474 -7.12 19.20 -7.87
N LEU A 475 -8.35 19.41 -8.37
CA LEU A 475 -8.63 19.49 -9.80
C LEU A 475 -7.94 20.69 -10.47
N ASP A 476 -7.82 21.82 -9.79
CA ASP A 476 -7.06 22.96 -10.29
C ASP A 476 -5.57 22.65 -10.40
N ILE A 477 -4.98 21.94 -9.43
CA ILE A 477 -3.60 21.46 -9.53
C ILE A 477 -3.44 20.47 -10.69
N LEU A 478 -4.36 19.52 -10.83
CA LEU A 478 -4.36 18.52 -11.91
C LEU A 478 -4.38 19.18 -13.30
N ARG A 479 -5.07 20.32 -13.43
CA ARG A 479 -5.21 21.06 -14.70
C ARG A 479 -3.88 21.61 -15.20
N GLU A 480 -2.97 21.92 -14.28
CA GLU A 480 -1.65 22.45 -14.63
C GLU A 480 -0.65 21.36 -15.06
N ILE A 481 -0.95 20.08 -14.82
CA ILE A 481 -0.01 18.97 -15.06
C ILE A 481 0.14 18.65 -16.55
N CYS A 482 -0.96 18.42 -17.26
CA CYS A 482 -0.95 18.24 -18.72
C CYS A 482 -1.57 19.47 -19.40
N SER A 483 -0.75 20.49 -19.66
CA SER A 483 -1.21 21.78 -20.18
C SER A 483 -2.13 21.66 -21.39
N GLY A 484 -3.25 22.39 -21.35
CA GLY A 484 -4.24 22.45 -22.43
C GLY A 484 -5.25 21.30 -22.48
N LYS A 485 -5.17 20.33 -21.56
CA LYS A 485 -6.17 19.26 -21.43
C LYS A 485 -7.20 19.59 -20.36
N ASP A 486 -8.43 19.12 -20.56
CA ASP A 486 -9.45 19.19 -19.51
C ASP A 486 -9.14 18.18 -18.38
N VAL A 487 -9.79 18.36 -17.24
CA VAL A 487 -9.64 17.53 -16.04
C VAL A 487 -10.96 16.92 -15.59
N ILE A 488 -10.86 15.74 -15.01
CA ILE A 488 -11.97 15.00 -14.42
C ILE A 488 -11.52 14.29 -13.13
N ASN A 489 -12.37 14.29 -12.11
CA ASN A 489 -12.19 13.44 -10.94
C ASN A 489 -12.92 12.12 -11.18
N LEU A 490 -12.17 11.03 -11.24
CA LEU A 490 -12.66 9.70 -11.59
C LEU A 490 -13.16 8.89 -10.40
N GLU A 491 -12.82 9.31 -9.17
CA GLU A 491 -13.37 8.78 -7.92
C GLU A 491 -13.32 9.83 -6.81
N SER A 492 -14.45 10.03 -6.14
CA SER A 492 -14.51 10.76 -4.88
C SER A 492 -15.61 10.23 -4.01
N GLY A 493 -15.35 10.19 -2.71
CA GLY A 493 -16.36 9.75 -1.75
C GLY A 493 -15.93 10.04 -0.33
N TRP A 494 -16.70 9.49 0.59
CA TRP A 494 -16.40 9.52 2.02
C TRP A 494 -16.99 8.25 2.66
N PRO A 495 -16.26 7.54 3.52
CA PRO A 495 -16.75 6.29 4.11
C PRO A 495 -17.68 6.55 5.29
N THR A 496 -18.61 5.62 5.52
CA THR A 496 -19.55 5.66 6.65
C THR A 496 -19.01 4.97 7.90
N GLU A 497 -17.97 4.14 7.77
CA GLU A 497 -17.32 3.42 8.87
C GLU A 497 -15.78 3.44 8.70
N GLY A 498 -15.06 3.09 9.76
CA GLY A 498 -13.59 3.05 9.78
C GLY A 498 -12.98 3.92 10.87
N LEU A 499 -11.71 4.29 10.69
CA LEU A 499 -10.93 5.11 11.61
C LEU A 499 -10.85 6.56 11.13
N CYS A 500 -10.92 7.53 12.04
CA CYS A 500 -10.62 8.91 11.66
C CYS A 500 -9.17 9.05 11.18
N ASN A 501 -8.98 9.73 10.06
CA ASN A 501 -7.68 10.21 9.62
C ASN A 501 -7.56 11.69 10.01
N GLY A 502 -7.00 11.98 11.19
CA GLY A 502 -7.00 13.35 11.72
C GLY A 502 -8.43 13.91 11.87
N SER A 503 -8.74 14.96 11.13
CA SER A 503 -10.07 15.62 11.08
C SER A 503 -11.04 14.94 10.11
N ALA A 504 -10.55 14.06 9.24
CA ALA A 504 -11.37 13.30 8.30
C ALA A 504 -11.94 12.05 9.00
N CYS A 505 -13.05 12.22 9.72
CA CYS A 505 -13.74 11.12 10.38
C CYS A 505 -14.81 10.49 9.49
N PRO A 506 -14.91 9.15 9.42
CA PRO A 506 -16.01 8.47 8.75
C PRO A 506 -17.31 8.59 9.55
N GLY A 507 -18.44 8.44 8.87
CA GLY A 507 -19.77 8.42 9.50
C GLY A 507 -20.88 8.75 8.52
N GLN A 508 -22.12 8.43 8.85
CA GLN A 508 -23.25 8.68 7.94
C GLN A 508 -23.53 10.18 7.75
N GLN A 509 -23.41 10.98 8.82
CA GLN A 509 -23.62 12.42 8.74
C GLN A 509 -22.44 13.09 8.03
N GLU A 510 -21.24 12.61 8.29
CA GLU A 510 -19.99 13.02 7.71
C GLU A 510 -19.97 12.73 6.21
N GLN A 511 -20.35 11.52 5.79
CA GLN A 511 -20.51 11.19 4.37
C GLN A 511 -21.54 12.11 3.71
N ALA A 512 -22.70 12.33 4.32
CA ALA A 512 -23.71 13.22 3.76
C ALA A 512 -23.24 14.67 3.62
N ALA A 513 -22.46 15.17 4.58
CA ALA A 513 -21.85 16.49 4.52
C ALA A 513 -20.79 16.58 3.41
N ALA A 514 -19.91 15.58 3.31
CA ALA A 514 -18.87 15.50 2.30
C ALA A 514 -19.42 15.39 0.87
N ILE A 515 -20.36 14.48 0.64
CA ILE A 515 -20.99 14.31 -0.67
C ILE A 515 -21.74 15.59 -1.08
N ARG A 516 -22.46 16.23 -0.16
CA ARG A 516 -23.11 17.53 -0.44
C ARG A 516 -22.09 18.62 -0.80
N SER A 517 -20.96 18.67 -0.10
CA SER A 517 -19.87 19.60 -0.38
C SER A 517 -19.29 19.38 -1.78
N ILE A 518 -18.96 18.12 -2.13
CA ILE A 518 -18.42 17.74 -3.44
C ILE A 518 -19.40 18.07 -4.57
N ARG A 519 -20.68 17.69 -4.42
CA ARG A 519 -21.74 18.00 -5.41
C ARG A 519 -21.79 19.51 -5.71
N LYS A 520 -21.80 20.33 -4.65
CA LYS A 520 -21.86 21.79 -4.77
C LYS A 520 -20.64 22.40 -5.46
N SER A 521 -19.44 21.91 -5.17
CA SER A 521 -18.19 22.54 -5.63
C SER A 521 -17.71 22.05 -6.99
N CYS A 522 -17.84 20.75 -7.27
CA CYS A 522 -17.25 20.11 -8.45
C CYS A 522 -17.98 18.83 -8.88
N GLY A 523 -19.26 18.68 -8.51
CA GLY A 523 -20.04 17.49 -8.81
C GLY A 523 -20.25 17.22 -10.30
N ASP A 524 -20.26 18.28 -11.10
CA ASP A 524 -20.33 18.27 -12.56
C ASP A 524 -19.07 17.72 -13.25
N LYS A 525 -17.99 17.49 -12.51
CA LYS A 525 -16.72 16.90 -13.00
C LYS A 525 -16.25 15.73 -12.13
N THR A 526 -17.12 15.20 -11.27
CA THR A 526 -16.77 14.15 -10.32
C THR A 526 -17.59 12.89 -10.53
N VAL A 527 -16.90 11.76 -10.65
CA VAL A 527 -17.48 10.43 -10.54
C VAL A 527 -17.47 10.03 -9.06
N PHE A 528 -18.65 9.85 -8.48
CA PHE A 528 -18.80 9.50 -7.07
C PHE A 528 -18.47 8.03 -6.81
N PHE A 529 -17.91 7.74 -5.64
CA PHE A 529 -17.51 6.42 -5.20
C PHE A 529 -18.20 6.09 -3.87
N SER A 530 -19.06 5.07 -3.79
CA SER A 530 -19.57 4.14 -4.81
C SER A 530 -21.09 3.96 -4.69
N LEU A 531 -21.74 3.15 -5.54
CA LEU A 531 -23.18 2.86 -5.40
C LEU A 531 -23.50 2.22 -4.04
N ASP A 532 -22.98 1.02 -3.82
CA ASP A 532 -23.19 0.22 -2.60
C ASP A 532 -21.89 0.06 -1.80
N ASN A 533 -22.03 -0.39 -0.56
CA ASN A 533 -20.93 -0.89 0.25
C ASN A 533 -20.38 -2.20 -0.35
N ASP A 534 -19.06 -2.35 -0.35
CA ASP A 534 -18.39 -3.53 -0.89
C ASP A 534 -17.81 -4.37 0.25
N MET A 535 -18.64 -5.15 0.95
CA MET A 535 -18.24 -5.93 2.14
C MET A 535 -17.23 -7.04 1.83
N TRP A 536 -17.07 -7.38 0.55
CA TRP A 536 -16.10 -8.34 0.06
C TRP A 536 -14.68 -7.78 -0.05
N LYS A 537 -14.50 -6.45 0.02
CA LYS A 537 -13.17 -5.84 0.08
C LYS A 537 -12.54 -6.08 1.43
N GLU A 538 -11.23 -6.20 1.46
CA GLU A 538 -10.49 -6.14 2.71
C GLU A 538 -10.62 -4.73 3.33
N PRO A 539 -10.76 -4.60 4.65
CA PRO A 539 -11.03 -3.31 5.29
C PRO A 539 -9.97 -2.21 5.07
N GLY A 540 -8.74 -2.58 4.71
CA GLY A 540 -7.61 -1.67 4.57
C GLY A 540 -7.13 -1.09 5.91
N ALA A 541 -6.08 -0.26 5.87
CA ALA A 541 -5.47 0.30 7.08
C ALA A 541 -6.41 1.21 7.88
N CYS A 542 -7.28 1.97 7.19
CA CYS A 542 -8.30 2.81 7.82
C CYS A 542 -9.59 2.08 8.18
N LEU A 543 -9.69 0.76 7.95
CA LEU A 543 -10.91 -0.04 8.17
C LEU A 543 -12.16 0.49 7.45
N CYS A 544 -11.97 1.25 6.36
CA CYS A 544 -13.04 2.01 5.71
C CYS A 544 -13.48 1.44 4.36
N GLU A 545 -12.67 0.59 3.72
CA GLU A 545 -12.84 0.13 2.32
C GLU A 545 -14.18 -0.56 2.03
N GLN A 546 -14.83 -1.10 3.05
CA GLN A 546 -16.12 -1.78 2.93
C GLN A 546 -17.32 -0.82 2.96
N SER A 547 -17.12 0.47 3.27
CA SER A 547 -18.20 1.36 3.74
C SER A 547 -18.43 2.65 2.92
N TRP A 548 -18.08 2.64 1.63
CA TRP A 548 -18.13 3.81 0.74
C TRP A 548 -19.45 4.01 -0.04
N GLY A 549 -20.41 3.11 0.09
CA GLY A 549 -21.70 3.21 -0.59
C GLY A 549 -22.39 4.54 -0.26
N ALA A 550 -22.67 5.33 -1.30
CA ALA A 550 -23.12 6.71 -1.18
C ALA A 550 -24.52 6.95 -1.75
N ARG A 551 -25.21 5.91 -2.25
CA ARG A 551 -26.53 6.01 -2.90
C ARG A 551 -27.55 6.86 -2.14
N ALA A 552 -27.60 6.72 -0.81
CA ALA A 552 -28.55 7.44 0.04
C ALA A 552 -28.45 8.97 -0.06
N ASN A 553 -27.34 9.49 -0.61
CA ASN A 553 -27.09 10.92 -0.80
C ASN A 553 -27.60 11.46 -2.15
N PHE A 554 -28.15 10.60 -3.01
CA PHE A 554 -28.63 10.94 -4.37
C PHE A 554 -30.10 10.59 -4.60
N ALA A 555 -30.67 9.68 -3.79
CA ALA A 555 -32.08 9.32 -3.87
C ALA A 555 -32.98 10.56 -3.78
N SER A 556 -33.90 10.67 -4.76
CA SER A 556 -34.83 11.81 -4.91
C SER A 556 -36.12 11.68 -4.13
#